data_AF-Q0RW09-F1
#
_entry.id   AF-Q0RW09-F1
#
_cell.length_a   1.000
_cell.length_b   1.000
_cell.length_c   1.000
_cell.angle_alpha   90.00
_cell.angle_beta   90.00
_cell.angle_gamma   90.00
#
_symmetry.space_group_name_H-M   'P 1'
#
loop_
_entity.id
_entity.type
_entity.pdbx_description
1 polymer ?
#
loop_
_entity_poly.entity_id
_entity_poly.type
_entity_poly.pdbx_seq_one_letter_code
_entity_poly.pdbx_strand_id
1 'polypeptide(L)'
;MSRQAPAAPVGYPDLMKALRSVQDRISESVPDAGLVADVTHLLREIVCLLEPSVEENEWLRLSGTLDELPGRGQAFIPAIEYDRLEDGRVAGRVEFSSFHLGGNGAAHGGAIPLLFDDVLGRMVNHDQTSVARTANLSVDYRNVTPVGRDLEVQAWIEREEGRKTYARGELWDGQVLCAEARGLFVTLQPGQP
;
A
#
# COMPACT_ATOMS: atom_id res chain seq x y z
N MET A 1 8.91 -23.61 0.69
CA MET A 1 7.68 -23.93 1.45
C MET A 1 6.64 -22.93 1.01
N SER A 2 5.49 -23.38 0.51
CA SER A 2 4.37 -22.48 0.18
C SER A 2 3.98 -21.73 1.46
N ARG A 3 4.14 -20.40 1.47
CA ARG A 3 3.78 -19.54 2.59
C ARG A 3 2.29 -19.28 2.47
N GLN A 4 1.47 -19.99 3.24
CA GLN A 4 0.05 -19.69 3.29
C GLN A 4 -0.17 -18.51 4.23
N ALA A 5 -0.65 -17.38 3.71
CA ALA A 5 -1.01 -16.25 4.54
C ALA A 5 -2.09 -16.64 5.55
N PRO A 6 -2.04 -16.11 6.79
CA PRO A 6 -3.11 -16.32 7.75
C PRO A 6 -4.44 -15.79 7.22
N ALA A 7 -5.55 -16.46 7.54
CA ALA A 7 -6.87 -15.95 7.21
C ALA A 7 -7.21 -14.77 8.13
N ALA A 8 -7.78 -13.71 7.57
CA ALA A 8 -8.27 -12.58 8.35
C ALA A 8 -9.44 -13.03 9.25
N PRO A 9 -9.42 -12.73 10.56
CA PRO A 9 -10.57 -12.99 11.42
C PRO A 9 -11.76 -12.10 11.00
N VAL A 10 -12.97 -12.56 11.31
CA VAL A 10 -14.20 -11.79 11.09
C VAL A 10 -14.07 -10.42 11.74
N GLY A 11 -14.39 -9.36 11.01
CA GLY A 11 -14.31 -7.97 11.46
C GLY A 11 -12.94 -7.30 11.33
N TYR A 12 -11.87 -8.03 10.95
CA TYR A 12 -10.56 -7.41 10.71
C TYR A 12 -10.58 -6.33 9.60
N PRO A 13 -11.29 -6.51 8.47
CA PRO A 13 -11.41 -5.45 7.47
C PRO A 13 -12.05 -4.18 8.04
N ASP A 14 -13.03 -4.32 8.92
CA ASP A 14 -13.70 -3.18 9.56
C ASP A 14 -12.81 -2.51 10.61
N LEU A 15 -12.00 -3.28 11.34
CA LEU A 15 -10.93 -2.74 12.20
C LEU A 15 -9.96 -1.87 11.39
N MET A 16 -9.54 -2.32 10.22
CA MET A 16 -8.62 -1.56 9.37
C MET A 16 -9.26 -0.28 8.79
N LYS A 17 -10.54 -0.34 8.40
CA LYS A 17 -11.31 0.86 8.00
C LYS A 17 -11.43 1.85 9.15
N ALA A 18 -11.67 1.37 10.38
CA ALA A 18 -11.74 2.22 11.56
C ALA A 18 -10.39 2.88 11.86
N LEU A 19 -9.28 2.14 11.76
CA LEU A 19 -7.93 2.69 11.91
C LEU A 19 -7.64 3.81 10.90
N ARG A 20 -7.95 3.57 9.62
CA ARG A 20 -7.80 4.59 8.56
C ARG A 20 -8.65 5.82 8.81
N SER A 21 -9.89 5.63 9.27
CA SER A 21 -10.78 6.73 9.66
C SER A 21 -10.20 7.57 10.81
N VAL A 22 -9.56 6.94 11.80
CA VAL A 22 -8.86 7.64 12.88
C VAL A 22 -7.67 8.45 12.34
N GLN A 23 -6.88 7.87 11.43
CA GLN A 23 -5.77 8.58 10.77
C GLN A 23 -6.26 9.83 10.03
N ASP A 24 -7.33 9.71 9.24
CA ASP A 24 -7.92 10.83 8.52
C ASP A 24 -8.43 11.93 9.47
N ARG A 25 -9.18 11.55 10.52
CA ARG A 25 -9.71 12.51 11.49
C ARG A 25 -8.61 13.21 12.28
N ILE A 26 -7.53 12.51 12.64
CA ILE A 26 -6.36 13.13 13.28
C ILE A 26 -5.76 14.19 12.35
N SER A 27 -5.55 13.86 11.07
CA SER A 27 -4.96 14.79 10.09
C SER A 27 -5.82 16.01 9.78
N GLU A 28 -7.15 15.90 9.89
CA GLU A 28 -8.08 16.99 9.57
C GLU A 28 -8.45 17.86 10.79
N SER A 29 -8.30 17.33 11.99
CA SER A 29 -8.78 17.98 13.22
C SER A 29 -7.82 19.05 13.75
N VAL A 30 -8.39 19.99 14.50
CA VAL A 30 -7.64 20.98 15.30
C VAL A 30 -8.08 20.81 16.77
N PRO A 31 -7.63 19.75 17.46
CA PRO A 31 -8.12 19.41 18.79
C PRO A 31 -7.56 20.36 19.85
N ASP A 32 -8.36 20.64 20.89
CA ASP A 32 -7.86 21.31 22.09
C ASP A 32 -7.10 20.32 22.99
N ALA A 33 -6.48 20.84 24.06
CA ALA A 33 -5.67 20.03 24.96
C ALA A 33 -6.46 18.92 25.68
N GLY A 34 -7.75 19.15 25.94
CA GLY A 34 -8.62 18.15 26.59
C GLY A 34 -8.87 16.97 25.65
N LEU A 35 -9.29 17.26 24.42
CA LEU A 35 -9.52 16.25 23.40
C LEU A 35 -8.23 15.47 23.06
N VAL A 36 -7.08 16.14 23.01
CA VAL A 36 -5.78 15.46 22.83
C VAL A 36 -5.51 14.45 23.96
N ALA A 37 -5.77 14.82 25.21
CA ALA A 37 -5.57 13.94 26.36
C ALA A 37 -6.49 12.71 26.29
N ASP A 38 -7.78 12.93 26.01
CA ASP A 38 -8.79 11.86 25.92
C ASP A 38 -8.47 10.87 24.79
N VAL A 39 -8.16 11.38 23.58
CA VAL A 39 -7.80 10.52 22.43
C VAL A 39 -6.51 9.76 22.72
N THR A 40 -5.51 10.40 23.34
CA THR A 40 -4.25 9.73 23.71
C THR A 40 -4.49 8.59 24.69
N HIS A 41 -5.39 8.78 25.67
CA HIS A 41 -5.78 7.73 26.61
C HIS A 41 -6.41 6.55 25.88
N LEU A 42 -7.39 6.79 25.01
CA LEU A 42 -8.06 5.73 24.25
C LEU A 42 -7.11 4.96 23.33
N LEU A 43 -6.18 5.64 22.66
CA LEU A 43 -5.16 4.97 21.84
C LEU A 43 -4.26 4.05 22.68
N ARG A 44 -3.92 4.44 23.91
CA ARG A 44 -3.16 3.57 24.83
C ARG A 44 -3.98 2.37 25.30
N GLU A 45 -5.27 2.54 25.55
CA GLU A 45 -6.16 1.42 25.88
C GLU A 45 -6.25 0.42 24.72
N ILE A 46 -6.34 0.89 23.48
CA ILE A 46 -6.29 0.03 22.28
C ILE A 46 -4.97 -0.75 22.23
N VAL A 47 -3.83 -0.11 22.51
CA VAL A 47 -2.53 -0.80 22.57
C VAL A 47 -2.56 -1.90 23.62
N CYS A 48 -3.03 -1.61 24.85
CA CYS A 48 -3.14 -2.62 25.90
C CYS A 48 -4.08 -3.79 25.53
N LEU A 49 -5.16 -3.53 24.78
CA LEU A 49 -6.07 -4.58 24.31
C LEU A 49 -5.42 -5.49 23.26
N LEU A 50 -4.54 -4.94 22.42
CA LEU A 50 -3.85 -5.70 21.36
C LEU A 50 -2.62 -6.44 21.87
N GLU A 51 -1.98 -5.97 22.94
CA GLU A 51 -0.73 -6.52 23.50
C GLU A 51 -0.73 -8.06 23.67
N PRO A 52 -1.78 -8.71 24.21
CA PRO A 52 -1.78 -10.16 24.39
C PRO A 52 -1.77 -10.96 23.08
N SER A 53 -2.03 -10.30 21.94
CA SER A 53 -2.12 -10.92 20.61
C SER A 53 -0.91 -10.61 19.72
N VAL A 54 0.13 -9.97 20.26
CA VAL A 54 1.36 -9.68 19.51
C VAL A 54 2.05 -10.98 19.10
N GLU A 55 2.39 -11.08 17.81
CA GLU A 55 3.04 -12.25 17.21
C GLU A 55 4.48 -11.91 16.82
N GLU A 56 5.45 -12.65 17.35
CA GLU A 56 6.88 -12.44 17.10
C GLU A 56 7.26 -12.88 15.68
N ASN A 57 6.64 -13.95 15.17
CA ASN A 57 6.87 -14.45 13.84
C ASN A 57 6.18 -13.56 12.81
N GLU A 58 6.94 -12.72 12.10
CA GLU A 58 6.41 -11.79 11.10
C GLU A 58 5.55 -12.46 10.03
N TRP A 59 5.80 -13.73 9.70
CA TRP A 59 5.07 -14.48 8.68
C TRP A 59 3.66 -14.89 9.11
N LEU A 60 3.37 -14.83 10.41
CA LEU A 60 2.05 -15.11 10.98
C LEU A 60 1.25 -13.83 11.25
N ARG A 61 1.84 -12.64 11.02
CA ARG A 61 1.15 -11.36 11.19
C ARG A 61 0.16 -11.13 10.05
N LEU A 62 -0.98 -10.53 10.37
CA LEU A 62 -2.04 -10.18 9.41
C LEU A 62 -1.67 -8.97 8.54
N SER A 63 -1.06 -7.96 9.16
CA SER A 63 -0.71 -6.70 8.50
C SER A 63 0.25 -6.94 7.33
N GLY A 64 -0.19 -6.65 6.11
CA GLY A 64 0.62 -6.78 4.90
C GLY A 64 0.69 -8.19 4.31
N THR A 65 -0.11 -9.14 4.80
CA THR A 65 -0.17 -10.52 4.28
C THR A 65 -1.54 -10.89 3.68
N LEU A 66 -2.55 -10.03 3.84
CA LEU A 66 -3.93 -10.30 3.46
C LEU A 66 -4.25 -9.76 2.06
N ASP A 67 -3.84 -10.49 1.03
CA ASP A 67 -3.89 -10.08 -0.38
C ASP A 67 -5.28 -9.70 -0.92
N GLU A 68 -6.34 -10.20 -0.28
CA GLU A 68 -7.75 -9.92 -0.62
C GLU A 68 -8.25 -8.56 -0.07
N LEU A 69 -7.51 -7.94 0.85
CA LEU A 69 -7.92 -6.69 1.48
C LEU A 69 -7.21 -5.47 0.89
N PRO A 70 -7.87 -4.29 0.86
CA PRO A 70 -7.23 -3.06 0.43
C PRO A 70 -5.92 -2.80 1.20
N GLY A 71 -4.85 -2.49 0.46
CA GLY A 71 -3.52 -2.30 1.04
C GLY A 71 -3.01 -3.52 1.82
N ARG A 72 -3.46 -4.73 1.49
CA ARG A 72 -3.03 -6.01 2.11
C ARG A 72 -3.31 -6.10 3.61
N GLY A 73 -4.40 -5.46 4.06
CA GLY A 73 -4.84 -5.48 5.46
C GLY A 73 -3.97 -4.62 6.40
N GLN A 74 -3.19 -3.68 5.88
CA GLN A 74 -2.45 -2.71 6.67
C GLN A 74 -2.86 -1.26 6.36
N ALA A 75 -2.31 -0.30 7.10
CA ALA A 75 -2.62 1.14 6.95
C ALA A 75 -1.45 1.99 6.43
N PHE A 76 -0.30 1.38 6.13
CA PHE A 76 0.88 2.11 5.64
C PHE A 76 0.74 2.54 4.17
N ILE A 77 0.26 1.63 3.32
CA ILE A 77 0.06 1.88 1.89
C ILE A 77 -1.34 2.47 1.70
N PRO A 78 -1.55 3.40 0.76
CA PRO A 78 -2.88 3.84 0.34
C PRO A 78 -3.79 2.64 0.07
N ALA A 79 -5.09 2.80 0.32
CA ALA A 79 -6.05 1.71 0.18
C ALA A 79 -6.28 1.41 -1.32
N ILE A 80 -5.39 0.59 -1.89
CA ILE A 80 -5.51 0.11 -3.26
C ILE A 80 -6.36 -1.17 -3.30
N GLU A 81 -7.30 -1.19 -4.22
CA GLU A 81 -8.10 -2.34 -4.62
C GLU A 81 -7.65 -2.78 -6.01
N TYR A 82 -7.44 -4.08 -6.19
CA TYR A 82 -6.98 -4.64 -7.46
C TYR A 82 -8.19 -5.24 -8.19
N ASP A 83 -8.51 -4.70 -9.36
CA ASP A 83 -9.54 -5.27 -10.24
C ASP A 83 -8.95 -6.42 -11.07
N ARG A 84 -7.64 -6.37 -11.35
CA ARG A 84 -6.89 -7.42 -12.04
C ARG A 84 -5.43 -7.46 -11.58
N LEU A 85 -4.92 -8.67 -11.37
CA LEU A 85 -3.51 -8.97 -11.13
C LEU A 85 -3.22 -10.35 -11.72
N GLU A 86 -2.77 -10.40 -12.96
CA GLU A 86 -2.47 -11.63 -13.70
C GLU A 86 -1.56 -11.32 -14.90
N ASP A 87 -0.84 -12.31 -15.41
CA ASP A 87 -0.07 -12.22 -16.66
C ASP A 87 0.89 -11.02 -16.73
N GLY A 88 1.52 -10.67 -15.60
CA GLY A 88 2.44 -9.53 -15.51
C GLY A 88 1.77 -8.17 -15.74
N ARG A 89 0.47 -8.05 -15.48
CA ARG A 89 -0.31 -6.82 -15.59
C ARG A 89 -1.15 -6.58 -14.33
N VAL A 90 -1.36 -5.30 -14.03
CA VAL A 90 -2.25 -4.83 -12.96
C VAL A 90 -3.19 -3.78 -13.50
N ALA A 91 -4.44 -3.86 -13.06
CA ALA A 91 -5.39 -2.76 -13.05
C ALA A 91 -6.04 -2.69 -11.67
N GLY A 92 -6.20 -1.47 -11.14
CA GLY A 92 -6.83 -1.28 -9.85
C GLY A 92 -7.24 0.16 -9.61
N ARG A 93 -7.78 0.40 -8.43
CA ARG A 93 -8.24 1.69 -7.96
C ARG A 93 -7.63 2.02 -6.61
N VAL A 94 -7.31 3.28 -6.40
CA VAL A 94 -6.72 3.76 -5.16
C VAL A 94 -7.29 5.12 -4.80
N GLU A 95 -7.52 5.32 -3.51
CA GLU A 95 -7.83 6.63 -2.95
C GLU A 95 -6.70 7.09 -2.03
N PHE A 96 -6.19 8.29 -2.30
CA PHE A 96 -5.36 9.02 -1.34
C PHE A 96 -6.29 9.84 -0.44
N SER A 97 -6.49 9.41 0.80
CA SER A 97 -7.30 10.15 1.78
C SER A 97 -6.59 11.38 2.35
N SER A 98 -7.27 12.14 3.22
CA SER A 98 -6.71 13.29 3.94
C SER A 98 -5.44 12.96 4.73
N PHE A 99 -5.29 11.73 5.22
CA PHE A 99 -4.06 11.26 5.84
C PHE A 99 -2.83 11.40 4.91
N HIS A 100 -3.03 11.33 3.59
CA HIS A 100 -1.98 11.40 2.59
C HIS A 100 -1.79 12.82 2.02
N LEU A 101 -2.46 13.84 2.54
CA LEU A 101 -2.40 15.20 2.02
C LEU A 101 -0.98 15.80 2.16
N GLY A 102 -0.41 16.26 1.04
CA GLY A 102 0.82 17.05 1.03
C GLY A 102 0.57 18.56 1.10
N GLY A 103 -0.57 19.02 0.58
CA GLY A 103 -0.99 20.42 0.58
C GLY A 103 -1.76 20.77 -0.69
N ASN A 104 -2.56 21.84 -0.66
CA ASN A 104 -3.35 22.33 -1.81
C ASN A 104 -4.24 21.26 -2.47
N GLY A 105 -4.76 20.30 -1.70
CA GLY A 105 -5.55 19.18 -2.22
C GLY A 105 -4.75 18.13 -2.99
N ALA A 106 -3.41 18.21 -3.01
CA ALA A 106 -2.53 17.26 -3.65
C ALA A 106 -2.05 16.18 -2.65
N ALA A 107 -2.04 14.93 -3.10
CA ALA A 107 -1.39 13.85 -2.37
C ALA A 107 0.10 14.17 -2.17
N HIS A 108 0.63 13.82 -1.00
CA HIS A 108 2.03 14.01 -0.68
C HIS A 108 2.89 13.24 -1.68
N GLY A 109 3.91 13.91 -2.25
CA GLY A 109 4.75 13.32 -3.30
C GLY A 109 5.31 11.96 -2.89
N GLY A 110 5.76 11.79 -1.64
CA GLY A 110 6.28 10.52 -1.14
C GLY A 110 5.28 9.35 -1.04
N ALA A 111 3.96 9.61 -1.02
CA ALA A 111 2.95 8.55 -0.97
C ALA A 111 2.76 7.85 -2.34
N ILE A 112 3.08 8.54 -3.42
CA ILE A 112 2.90 8.04 -4.79
C ILE A 112 3.97 6.98 -5.15
N PRO A 113 5.27 7.18 -4.88
CA PRO A 113 6.27 6.11 -5.00
C PRO A 113 5.98 4.93 -4.08
N LEU A 114 5.47 5.16 -2.87
CA LEU A 114 5.08 4.07 -1.96
C LEU A 114 4.01 3.18 -2.60
N LEU A 115 2.98 3.78 -3.21
CA LEU A 115 1.97 3.06 -3.98
C LEU A 115 2.60 2.27 -5.13
N PHE A 116 3.44 2.91 -5.94
CA PHE A 116 4.05 2.24 -7.09
C PHE A 116 5.00 1.10 -6.69
N ASP A 117 5.75 1.24 -5.60
CA ASP A 117 6.61 0.16 -5.10
C ASP A 117 5.79 -1.09 -4.77
N ASP A 118 4.66 -0.93 -4.07
CA ASP A 118 3.76 -2.04 -3.74
C ASP A 118 3.12 -2.65 -4.99
N VAL A 119 2.55 -1.81 -5.87
CA VAL A 119 1.86 -2.28 -7.09
C VAL A 119 2.80 -3.06 -7.99
N LEU A 120 3.97 -2.47 -8.29
CA LEU A 120 4.94 -3.11 -9.17
C LEU A 120 5.57 -4.33 -8.51
N GLY A 121 5.88 -4.25 -7.21
CA GLY A 121 6.42 -5.38 -6.46
C GLY A 121 5.45 -6.56 -6.41
N ARG A 122 4.16 -6.29 -6.18
CA ARG A 122 3.11 -7.32 -6.17
C ARG A 122 2.95 -7.96 -7.55
N MET A 123 2.91 -7.15 -8.59
CA MET A 123 2.84 -7.62 -9.98
C MET A 123 4.01 -8.54 -10.33
N VAL A 124 5.25 -8.10 -10.06
CA VAL A 124 6.44 -8.88 -10.41
C VAL A 124 6.52 -10.19 -9.62
N ASN A 125 6.01 -10.22 -8.39
CA ASN A 125 6.07 -11.41 -7.53
C ASN A 125 4.85 -12.34 -7.65
N HIS A 126 3.81 -11.97 -8.41
CA HIS A 126 2.54 -12.72 -8.42
C HIS A 126 2.70 -14.19 -8.86
N ASP A 127 3.40 -14.41 -9.97
CA ASP A 127 3.56 -15.75 -10.58
C ASP A 127 4.99 -16.31 -10.45
N GLN A 128 5.87 -15.66 -9.66
CA GLN A 128 7.25 -16.08 -9.57
C GLN A 128 7.51 -17.12 -8.49
N THR A 129 8.32 -18.13 -8.85
CA THR A 129 8.78 -19.17 -7.90
C THR A 129 9.78 -18.64 -6.88
N SER A 130 10.41 -17.50 -7.16
CA SER A 130 11.42 -16.84 -6.33
C SER A 130 11.07 -15.37 -6.17
N VAL A 131 11.30 -14.82 -4.98
CA VAL A 131 11.01 -13.42 -4.68
C VAL A 131 11.95 -12.49 -5.45
N ALA A 132 11.41 -11.42 -6.02
CA ALA A 132 12.16 -10.29 -6.56
C ALA A 132 12.03 -9.07 -5.63
N ARG A 133 13.12 -8.30 -5.53
CA ARG A 133 13.19 -7.07 -4.71
C ARG A 133 13.37 -5.85 -5.59
N THR A 134 12.81 -4.72 -5.16
CA THR A 134 13.03 -3.42 -5.79
C THR A 134 14.51 -3.07 -5.72
N ALA A 135 15.15 -2.89 -6.89
CA ALA A 135 16.51 -2.39 -7.01
C ALA A 135 16.53 -0.91 -7.40
N ASN A 136 15.54 -0.46 -8.15
CA ASN A 136 15.32 0.96 -8.45
C ASN A 136 13.83 1.23 -8.67
N LEU A 137 13.38 2.40 -8.22
CA LEU A 137 12.10 2.97 -8.56
C LEU A 137 12.30 4.43 -8.94
N SER A 138 11.83 4.81 -10.12
CA SER A 138 11.83 6.19 -10.60
C SER A 138 10.39 6.60 -10.89
N VAL A 139 9.96 7.77 -10.39
CA VAL A 139 8.60 8.29 -10.57
C VAL A 139 8.66 9.69 -11.16
N ASP A 140 7.95 9.87 -12.28
CA ASP A 140 7.75 11.16 -12.92
C ASP A 140 6.35 11.68 -12.59
N TYR A 141 6.28 12.86 -11.97
CA TYR A 141 5.01 13.53 -11.67
C TYR A 141 4.60 14.38 -12.88
N ARG A 142 3.47 14.02 -13.50
CA ARG A 142 2.98 14.62 -14.75
C ARG A 142 1.93 15.68 -14.48
N ASN A 143 1.02 15.42 -13.53
CA ASN A 143 0.01 16.35 -13.05
C ASN A 143 -0.18 16.17 -11.54
N VAL A 144 -0.94 17.08 -10.91
CA VAL A 144 -1.31 16.94 -9.50
C VAL A 144 -2.13 15.66 -9.33
N THR A 145 -1.73 14.84 -8.35
CA THR A 145 -2.52 13.71 -7.85
C THR A 145 -3.47 14.23 -6.78
N PRO A 146 -4.79 14.26 -6.99
CA PRO A 146 -5.73 14.77 -5.99
C PRO A 146 -5.92 13.79 -4.83
N VAL A 147 -6.21 14.31 -3.63
CA VAL A 147 -6.76 13.51 -2.53
C VAL A 147 -8.29 13.41 -2.60
N GLY A 148 -8.87 12.38 -1.98
CA GLY A 148 -10.32 12.20 -1.85
C GLY A 148 -11.04 11.85 -3.16
N ARG A 149 -10.31 11.28 -4.12
CA ARG A 149 -10.84 10.84 -5.43
C ARG A 149 -10.34 9.43 -5.73
N ASP A 150 -11.21 8.65 -6.37
CA ASP A 150 -10.85 7.34 -6.91
C ASP A 150 -9.95 7.53 -8.13
N LEU A 151 -8.71 7.04 -8.03
CA LEU A 151 -7.72 7.08 -9.10
C LEU A 151 -7.50 5.70 -9.67
N GLU A 152 -7.26 5.62 -10.97
CA GLU A 152 -6.96 4.37 -11.65
C GLU A 152 -5.44 4.13 -11.66
N VAL A 153 -5.03 2.93 -11.25
CA VAL A 153 -3.64 2.49 -11.38
C VAL A 153 -3.55 1.38 -12.40
N GLN A 154 -2.57 1.50 -13.28
CA GLN A 154 -2.24 0.48 -14.27
C GLN A 154 -0.76 0.16 -14.19
N ALA A 155 -0.40 -1.12 -14.32
CA ALA A 155 1.00 -1.51 -14.42
C ALA A 155 1.20 -2.73 -15.31
N TRP A 156 2.40 -2.86 -15.86
CA TRP A 156 2.79 -4.01 -16.67
C TRP A 156 4.29 -4.25 -16.61
N ILE A 157 4.69 -5.51 -16.80
CA ILE A 157 6.07 -5.88 -17.08
C ILE A 157 6.39 -5.43 -18.52
N GLU A 158 7.42 -4.59 -18.66
CA GLU A 158 7.88 -4.11 -19.98
C GLU A 158 8.81 -5.14 -20.63
N ARG A 159 9.73 -5.70 -19.86
CA ARG A 159 10.65 -6.76 -20.32
C ARG A 159 11.36 -7.44 -19.15
N GLU A 160 11.94 -8.60 -19.44
CA GLU A 160 12.77 -9.36 -18.51
C GLU A 160 14.13 -9.70 -19.12
N GLU A 161 15.18 -9.58 -18.33
CA GLU A 161 16.57 -9.81 -18.74
C GLU A 161 17.30 -10.60 -17.64
N GLY A 162 17.31 -11.93 -17.78
CA GLY A 162 17.91 -12.82 -16.78
C GLY A 162 17.19 -12.71 -15.44
N ARG A 163 17.84 -12.12 -14.43
CA ARG A 163 17.25 -11.90 -13.09
C ARG A 163 16.58 -10.54 -12.93
N LYS A 164 16.55 -9.73 -13.99
CA LYS A 164 16.03 -8.35 -13.94
C LYS A 164 14.65 -8.31 -14.58
N THR A 165 13.67 -7.79 -13.85
CA THR A 165 12.35 -7.50 -14.38
C THR A 165 12.17 -5.98 -14.40
N TYR A 166 11.91 -5.44 -15.59
CA TYR A 166 11.64 -4.02 -15.79
C TYR A 166 10.14 -3.82 -15.90
N ALA A 167 9.59 -2.99 -15.03
CA ALA A 167 8.16 -2.77 -14.90
C ALA A 167 7.80 -1.29 -15.08
N ARG A 168 6.59 -1.03 -15.56
CA ARG A 168 6.02 0.31 -15.68
C ARG A 168 4.71 0.39 -14.92
N GLY A 169 4.44 1.57 -14.37
CA GLY A 169 3.17 1.90 -13.72
C GLY A 169 2.70 3.29 -14.11
N GLU A 170 1.40 3.50 -14.09
CA GLU A 170 0.74 4.78 -14.33
C GLU A 170 -0.41 4.98 -13.35
N LEU A 171 -0.61 6.23 -12.95
CA LEU A 171 -1.68 6.67 -12.05
C LEU A 171 -2.50 7.76 -12.75
N TRP A 172 -3.80 7.54 -12.86
CA TRP A 172 -4.71 8.34 -13.66
C TRP A 172 -5.86 8.90 -12.82
N ASP A 173 -6.18 10.16 -13.08
CA ASP A 173 -7.42 10.81 -12.66
C ASP A 173 -8.33 10.97 -13.89
N GLY A 174 -9.16 9.95 -14.14
CA GLY A 174 -9.94 9.86 -15.37
C GLY A 174 -9.04 9.83 -16.60
N GLN A 175 -8.98 10.92 -17.36
CA GLN A 175 -8.13 11.04 -18.57
C GLN A 175 -6.80 11.77 -18.30
N VAL A 176 -6.56 12.20 -17.06
CA VAL A 176 -5.36 12.96 -16.69
C VAL A 176 -4.33 12.01 -16.09
N LEU A 177 -3.17 11.89 -16.74
CA LEU A 177 -2.04 11.16 -16.17
C LEU A 177 -1.44 11.98 -15.02
N CYS A 178 -1.58 11.51 -13.79
CA CYS A 178 -1.03 12.16 -12.61
C CYS A 178 0.46 11.84 -12.45
N ALA A 179 0.82 10.56 -12.49
CA ALA A 179 2.20 10.13 -12.34
C ALA A 179 2.46 8.84 -13.11
N GLU A 180 3.71 8.62 -13.49
CA GLU A 180 4.17 7.35 -14.05
C GLU A 180 5.44 6.88 -13.36
N ALA A 181 5.64 5.56 -13.32
CA ALA A 181 6.76 4.92 -12.68
C ALA A 181 7.49 3.95 -13.61
N ARG A 182 8.79 3.83 -13.36
CA ARG A 182 9.67 2.80 -13.92
C ARG A 182 10.35 2.08 -12.77
N GLY A 183 10.11 0.78 -12.65
CA GLY A 183 10.68 -0.07 -11.64
C GLY A 183 11.68 -1.06 -12.23
N LEU A 184 12.76 -1.31 -11.51
CA LEU A 184 13.66 -2.44 -11.74
C LEU A 184 13.61 -3.34 -10.52
N PHE A 185 13.24 -4.60 -10.75
CA PHE A 185 13.20 -5.65 -9.75
C PHE A 185 14.24 -6.70 -10.06
N VAL A 186 14.86 -7.28 -9.03
CA VAL A 186 15.88 -8.31 -9.18
C VAL A 186 15.49 -9.56 -8.40
N THR A 187 15.31 -10.67 -9.11
CA THR A 187 15.03 -11.98 -8.51
C THR A 187 16.21 -12.43 -7.64
N LEU A 188 15.89 -12.79 -6.40
CA LEU A 188 16.86 -13.25 -5.40
C LEU A 188 17.47 -14.60 -5.80
N GLN A 189 18.74 -14.76 -5.47
CA GLN A 189 19.41 -16.06 -5.52
C GLN A 189 19.03 -16.91 -4.30
N PRO A 190 19.17 -18.24 -4.38
CA PRO A 190 18.97 -19.11 -3.24
C PRO A 190 19.77 -18.65 -2.01
N GLY A 191 19.08 -18.50 -0.87
CA GLY A 191 19.69 -18.11 0.40
C GLY A 191 19.87 -16.61 0.62
N GLN A 192 19.46 -15.75 -0.33
CA GLN A 192 19.40 -14.30 -0.09
C GLN A 192 18.11 -13.92 0.67
N PRO A 193 18.19 -13.04 1.69
CA PRO A 193 17.02 -12.55 2.43
C PRO A 193 16.13 -11.59 1.60
#